data_AF-A0AA43L8T6-F1
#
_entry.id   AF-A0AA43L8T6-F1
#
_cell.length_a   1.000
_cell.length_b   1.000
_cell.length_c   1.000
_cell.angle_alpha   90.00
_cell.angle_beta   90.00
_cell.angle_gamma   90.00
#
_symmetry.space_group_name_H-M   'P 1'
#
loop_
_entity.id
_entity.type
_entity.pdbx_description
1 polymer ?
#
loop_
_entity_poly.entity_id
_entity_poly.type
_entity_poly.pdbx_seq_one_letter_code
_entity_poly.pdbx_strand_id
1 'polypeptide(L)' 'MSNKKSYYAFEDPLGTTIEFQATSLQQAMVIKKKKAQEMGIPKEAFELTSIRKKPSQSA' A
#
# COMPACT_ATOMS: atom_id res chain seq x y z
N MET A 1 17.29 8.67 12.47
CA MET A 1 15.96 8.02 12.41
C MET A 1 15.89 7.17 11.16
N SER A 2 15.95 5.84 11.26
CA SER A 2 15.76 4.97 10.10
C SER A 2 14.34 5.17 9.59
N ASN A 3 14.19 5.74 8.39
CA ASN A 3 12.92 5.79 7.67
C ASN A 3 12.47 4.35 7.36
N LYS A 4 11.87 3.67 8.34
CA LYS A 4 11.30 2.31 8.24
C LYS A 4 10.01 2.39 7.42
N LYS A 5 10.15 2.71 6.14
CA LYS A 5 9.07 2.57 5.17
C LYS A 5 8.95 1.09 4.80
N SER A 6 7.71 0.60 4.84
CA SER A 6 7.35 -0.72 4.30
C SER A 6 6.54 -0.49 3.03
N TYR A 7 6.63 -1.43 2.10
CA TYR A 7 5.77 -1.51 0.94
C TYR A 7 4.47 -2.18 1.35
N TYR A 8 3.36 -1.59 0.96
CA TYR A 8 2.03 -2.12 1.13
C TYR A 8 1.43 -2.29 -0.25
N ALA A 9 1.01 -3.52 -0.56
CA ALA A 9 0.33 -3.87 -1.80
C ALA A 9 -1.15 -4.09 -1.51
N PHE A 10 -2.00 -3.46 -2.31
CA PHE A 10 -3.44 -3.66 -2.28
C PHE A 10 -3.91 -4.11 -3.65
N GLU A 11 -4.82 -5.08 -3.68
CA GLU A 11 -5.36 -5.64 -4.93
C GLU A 11 -6.87 -5.45 -4.96
N ASP A 12 -7.42 -5.10 -6.11
CA ASP A 12 -8.87 -5.07 -6.30
C ASP A 12 -9.41 -6.40 -6.89
N PRO A 13 -10.72 -6.69 -6.80
CA PRO A 13 -11.34 -7.90 -7.35
C PRO A 13 -11.08 -8.15 -8.84
N LEU A 14 -10.73 -7.11 -9.61
CA LEU A 14 -10.38 -7.21 -11.02
C LEU A 14 -8.89 -7.57 -11.25
N GLY A 15 -8.11 -7.74 -10.17
CA GLY A 15 -6.70 -8.13 -10.20
C GLY A 15 -5.72 -6.96 -10.36
N THR A 16 -6.16 -5.71 -10.19
CA THR A 16 -5.26 -4.53 -10.22
C THR A 16 -4.57 -4.40 -8.87
N THR A 17 -3.26 -4.63 -8.87
CA THR A 17 -2.41 -4.38 -7.70
C THR A 17 -1.86 -2.96 -7.70
N ILE A 18 -2.08 -2.22 -6.60
CA ILE A 18 -1.42 -0.96 -6.29
C ILE A 18 -0.43 -1.14 -5.12
N GLU A 19 0.84 -0.88 -5.38
CA GLU A 19 1.89 -0.89 -4.35
C GLU A 19 2.36 0.53 -4.04
N PHE A 20 2.62 0.81 -2.75
CA PHE A 20 3.28 2.04 -2.32
C PHE A 20 3.96 1.91 -0.96
N GLN A 21 4.89 2.82 -0.69
CA GLN A 21 5.61 2.87 0.58
C GLN A 21 4.89 3.71 1.63
N ALA A 22 4.73 3.17 2.83
CA ALA A 22 4.21 3.90 3.99
C ALA A 22 5.00 3.54 5.25
N THR A 23 4.98 4.43 6.25
CA THR A 23 5.63 4.14 7.55
C THR A 23 4.73 3.33 8.48
N SER A 24 3.42 3.35 8.24
CA SER A 24 2.40 2.65 9.02
C SER A 24 1.24 2.20 8.14
N LEU A 25 0.48 1.21 8.62
CA LEU A 25 -0.74 0.73 7.95
C LEU A 25 -1.79 1.85 7.83
N GLN A 26 -1.90 2.71 8.83
CA GLN A 26 -2.83 3.86 8.78
C GLN A 26 -2.46 4.82 7.65
N GLN A 27 -1.18 5.18 7.49
CA GLN A 27 -0.74 5.96 6.34
C GLN A 27 -1.03 5.22 5.03
N ALA A 28 -0.82 3.91 5.01
CA ALA A 28 -1.09 3.11 3.83
C ALA A 28 -2.57 3.16 3.42
N MET A 29 -3.50 3.03 4.37
CA MET A 29 -4.94 3.14 4.12
C MET A 29 -5.35 4.54 3.64
N VAL A 30 -4.70 5.60 4.12
CA VAL A 30 -4.96 6.97 3.64
C VAL A 30 -4.50 7.14 2.19
N ILE A 31 -3.32 6.62 1.83
CA ILE A 31 -2.81 6.64 0.46
C ILE A 31 -3.71 5.83 -0.46
N LYS A 32 -4.10 4.61 -0.05
CA LYS A 32 -5.07 3.75 -0.73
C LYS A 32 -6.37 4.49 -1.01
N LYS A 33 -6.95 5.15 0.01
CA LYS A 33 -8.21 5.91 -0.13
C LYS A 33 -8.08 7.03 -1.16
N LYS A 34 -6.97 7.78 -1.14
CA LYS A 34 -6.71 8.84 -2.13
C LYS A 34 -6.61 8.28 -3.55
N LYS A 35 -5.78 7.24 -3.75
CA LYS A 35 -5.64 6.56 -5.05
C LYS A 35 -6.97 6.01 -5.57
N ALA A 36 -7.75 5.36 -4.72
CA ALA A 36 -9.06 4.85 -5.08
C ALA A 36 -10.00 5.98 -5.54
N GLN A 37 -10.02 7.10 -4.83
CA GLN A 37 -10.79 8.29 -5.21
C GLN A 37 -10.32 8.89 -6.55
N GLU A 38 -9.00 8.97 -6.80
CA GLU A 38 -8.44 9.45 -8.07
C GLU A 38 -8.78 8.52 -9.25
N MET A 39 -8.88 7.22 -9.01
CA MET A 39 -9.29 6.23 -10.01
C MET A 39 -10.81 6.15 -10.19
N GLY A 40 -11.61 6.83 -9.35
CA GLY A 40 -13.07 6.70 -9.34
C GLY A 40 -13.57 5.34 -8.85
N ILE A 41 -12.74 4.59 -8.13
CA ILE A 41 -13.02 3.22 -7.64
C ILE A 41 -13.30 3.27 -6.13
N PRO A 42 -14.24 2.49 -5.60
CA PRO A 42 -14.44 2.40 -4.16
C PRO A 42 -13.19 1.86 -3.45
N LYS A 43 -12.76 2.53 -2.38
CA LYS A 43 -11.62 2.10 -1.53
C LYS A 43 -11.79 0.71 -0.93
N GLU A 44 -13.03 0.21 -0.86
CA GLU A 44 -13.40 -1.11 -0.35
C GLU A 44 -13.12 -2.21 -1.37
N ALA A 45 -13.02 -1.87 -2.67
CA ALA A 45 -12.61 -2.83 -3.69
C ALA A 45 -11.18 -3.30 -3.45
N PHE A 46 -10.27 -2.41 -3.03
CA PHE A 46 -8.90 -2.81 -2.80
C PHE A 46 -8.77 -3.55 -1.45
N GLU A 47 -8.17 -4.74 -1.40
CA GLU A 47 -7.82 -5.47 -0.18
C GLU A 47 -6.31 -5.49 0.02
N LEU A 48 -5.83 -5.50 1.26
CA LEU A 48 -4.39 -5.54 1.54
C LEU A 48 -3.88 -6.96 1.30
N THR A 49 -3.04 -7.15 0.28
CA THR A 49 -2.53 -8.48 -0.10
C THR A 49 -1.12 -8.74 0.40
N SER A 50 -0.29 -7.68 0.56
CA SER A 50 1.09 -7.87 1.02
C SER A 50 1.63 -6.67 1.79
N ILE A 51 2.43 -6.96 2.82
CA ILE A 51 3.23 -5.97 3.55
C ILE A 51 4.68 -6.45 3.51
N ARG A 52 5.53 -5.73 2.78
CA ARG A 52 6.95 -6.06 2.66
C ARG A 52 7.80 -4.96 3.28
N LYS A 53 8.56 -5.31 4.31
CA LYS A 53 9.63 -4.42 4.78
C LYS A 53 10.68 -4.32 3.69
N LYS A 54 11.21 -3.12 3.44
CA LYS A 54 12.39 -2.96 2.59
C LYS A 54 13.42 -3.97 3.10
N PRO A 55 13.98 -4.87 2.26
CA PRO A 55 15.07 -5.71 2.72
C PRO A 55 16.13 -4.74 3.25
N SER A 56 16.40 -4.79 4.54
CA SER A 56 17.62 -4.19 5.05
C SER A 56 18.72 -4.86 4.25
N GLN A 57 19.40 -4.06 3.42
CA GLN A 57 20.62 -4.48 2.75
C GLN A 57 21.63 -4.77 3.88
N SER A 58 21.54 -5.97 4.43
CA SER A 58 22.61 -6.59 5.19
C SER A 58 23.48 -7.25 4.13
N ALA A 59 24.36 -6.44 3.55
CA ALA A 59 25.56 -6.92 2.89
C ALA A 59 26.66 -7.04 3.95
#